data_AF-A0A8J4XST1-F1
#
_entry.id   AF-A0A8J4XST1-F1
#
_cell.length_a   1.000
_cell.length_b   1.000
_cell.length_c   1.000
_cell.angle_alpha   90.00
_cell.angle_beta   90.00
_cell.angle_gamma   90.00
#
_symmetry.space_group_name_H-M   'P 1'
#
loop_
_entity.id
_entity.type
_entity.pdbx_description
1 polymer ?
#
loop_
_entity_poly.entity_id
_entity_poly.type
_entity_poly.pdbx_seq_one_letter_code
_entity_poly.pdbx_strand_id
1 'polypeptide(L)'
;MSQCIYPSRQNNSLIHRTPFPGNDVDSVDIATRVAMVRFFNSQNVLANFTEHTRTLRLYPRPVVAFQINSFLRSRPRATPFLNLFARTQAVEFLAEWSLTPSNMAFLRVNTGVFDPTLIGDKSKWYAHTLEPIGFRVWSDGSSLGATLRASTQVDNPPTGTSRATGCI
;
A
#
# COMPACT_ATOMS: atom_id res chain seq x y z
N MET A 1 10.86 -1.19 -54.88
CA MET A 1 11.99 -1.59 -54.02
C MET A 1 12.53 -0.33 -53.36
N SER A 2 12.51 -0.11 -52.06
CA SER A 2 11.96 -0.81 -50.90
C SER A 2 11.75 0.26 -49.83
N GLN A 3 10.64 0.20 -49.10
CA GLN A 3 10.41 1.03 -47.93
C GLN A 3 11.34 0.56 -46.81
N CYS A 4 12.14 1.46 -46.23
CA CYS A 4 12.81 1.20 -44.96
C CYS A 4 12.02 1.90 -43.85
N ILE A 5 11.26 1.07 -43.13
CA ILE A 5 10.57 1.35 -41.88
C ILE A 5 11.62 1.74 -40.82
N TYR A 6 11.54 2.93 -40.24
CA TYR A 6 12.31 3.24 -39.03
C TYR A 6 11.57 2.71 -37.80
N PRO A 7 12.25 1.97 -36.90
CA PRO A 7 11.60 1.35 -35.76
C PRO A 7 11.30 2.40 -34.68
N SER A 8 10.13 2.28 -34.08
CA SER A 8 9.78 2.88 -32.81
C SER A 8 10.92 2.65 -31.82
N ARG A 9 11.45 3.73 -31.23
CA ARG A 9 12.49 3.65 -30.21
C ARG A 9 11.87 3.12 -28.91
N GLN A 10 11.65 1.81 -28.85
CA GLN A 10 11.63 1.06 -27.59
C GLN A 10 13.06 1.10 -27.04
N ASN A 11 13.39 2.15 -26.28
CA ASN A 11 14.50 2.04 -25.35
C ASN A 11 14.00 1.39 -24.07
N ASN A 12 13.98 0.08 -24.18
CA ASN A 12 13.94 -0.89 -23.14
C ASN A 12 15.16 -0.66 -22.21
N SER A 13 15.03 0.19 -21.20
CA SER A 13 15.86 0.04 -20.00
C SER A 13 15.28 -1.11 -19.19
N LEU A 14 15.58 -2.32 -19.64
CA LEU A 14 15.62 -3.57 -18.84
C LEU A 14 16.73 -3.47 -17.78
N ILE A 15 16.72 -2.40 -17.01
CA ILE A 15 17.05 -2.50 -15.60
C ILE A 15 15.74 -2.15 -14.93
N HIS A 16 14.91 -3.19 -14.83
CA HIS A 16 14.12 -3.46 -13.66
C HIS A 16 15.02 -3.21 -12.43
N ARG A 17 15.16 -1.93 -12.05
CA ARG A 17 15.23 -1.59 -10.65
C ARG A 17 13.84 -1.97 -10.17
N THR A 18 13.66 -3.22 -9.79
CA THR A 18 13.07 -3.39 -8.46
C THR A 18 13.96 -2.55 -7.56
N PRO A 19 13.49 -1.41 -7.02
CA PRO A 19 13.85 -1.25 -5.63
C PRO A 19 13.26 -2.50 -4.99
N PHE A 20 14.11 -3.45 -4.57
CA PHE A 20 13.74 -4.08 -3.32
C PHE A 20 13.31 -2.93 -2.38
N PRO A 21 12.12 -3.00 -1.78
CA PRO A 21 11.44 -1.90 -1.08
C PRO A 21 12.17 -1.60 0.25
N GLY A 22 13.45 -1.25 0.15
CA GLY A 22 14.39 -1.24 1.26
C GLY A 22 14.63 0.14 1.86
N ASN A 23 14.01 1.20 1.34
CA ASN A 23 14.18 2.54 1.92
C ASN A 23 12.96 3.45 1.82
N ASP A 24 11.81 2.95 1.32
CA ASP A 24 10.56 3.69 1.44
C ASP A 24 10.04 3.52 2.87
N VAL A 25 10.18 4.57 3.69
CA VAL A 25 9.77 4.58 5.10
C VAL A 25 8.33 4.09 5.27
N ASP A 26 7.44 4.41 4.33
CA ASP A 26 6.04 4.00 4.40
C ASP A 26 5.84 2.50 4.13
N SER A 27 6.63 1.93 3.23
CA SER A 27 6.64 0.49 2.97
C SER A 27 7.18 -0.28 4.17
N VAL A 28 8.20 0.26 4.85
CA VAL A 28 8.77 -0.32 6.09
C VAL A 28 7.75 -0.27 7.23
N ASP A 29 7.02 0.84 7.38
CA ASP A 29 5.95 0.97 8.38
C ASP A 29 4.85 -0.09 8.15
N ILE A 30 4.38 -0.25 6.91
CA ILE A 30 3.39 -1.29 6.60
C ILE A 30 3.96 -2.68 6.85
N ALA A 31 5.19 -2.96 6.40
CA ALA A 31 5.83 -4.25 6.61
C ALA A 31 5.94 -4.59 8.11
N THR A 32 6.21 -3.59 8.95
CA THR A 32 6.24 -3.73 10.42
C THR A 32 4.87 -4.09 10.97
N ARG A 33 3.81 -3.39 10.52
CA ARG A 33 2.42 -3.72 10.90
C ARG A 33 2.04 -5.14 10.46
N VAL A 34 2.36 -5.52 9.23
CA VAL A 34 2.12 -6.87 8.69
C VAL A 34 2.86 -7.93 9.51
N ALA A 35 4.14 -7.69 9.82
CA ALA A 35 4.94 -8.60 10.64
C ALA A 35 4.32 -8.79 12.03
N MET A 36 3.82 -7.71 12.65
CA MET A 36 3.16 -7.79 13.95
C MET A 36 1.88 -8.65 13.90
N VAL A 37 1.02 -8.44 12.90
CA VAL A 37 -0.19 -9.26 12.74
C VAL A 37 0.17 -10.73 12.49
N ARG A 38 1.17 -11.01 11.64
CA ARG A 38 1.64 -12.37 11.38
C ARG A 38 2.27 -13.03 12.61
N PHE A 39 2.98 -12.26 13.43
CA PHE A 39 3.54 -12.74 14.68
C PHE A 39 2.44 -13.23 15.62
N PHE A 40 1.40 -12.43 15.85
CA PHE A 40 0.26 -12.85 16.68
C PHE A 40 -0.52 -14.01 16.06
N ASN A 41 -0.71 -14.03 14.74
CA ASN A 41 -1.38 -15.13 14.04
C ASN A 41 -0.52 -16.42 13.92
N SER A 42 0.70 -16.44 14.45
CA SER A 42 1.55 -17.64 14.42
C SER A 42 1.08 -18.70 15.42
N GLN A 43 1.30 -19.98 15.07
CA GLN A 43 0.80 -21.14 15.84
C GLN A 43 1.24 -21.17 17.31
N ASN A 44 2.43 -20.61 17.59
CA ASN A 44 3.03 -20.57 18.92
C ASN A 44 2.70 -19.30 19.72
N VAL A 45 1.87 -18.41 19.16
CA VAL A 45 1.44 -17.15 19.80
C VAL A 45 -0.07 -17.15 19.99
N LEU A 46 -0.88 -16.53 19.11
CA LEU A 46 -2.34 -16.41 19.26
C LEU A 46 -3.12 -16.96 18.05
N ALA A 47 -2.53 -17.84 17.24
CA ALA A 47 -3.27 -18.48 16.16
C ALA A 47 -4.58 -19.09 16.66
N ASN A 48 -5.67 -18.77 15.95
CA ASN A 48 -7.02 -19.27 16.21
C ASN A 48 -7.56 -18.95 17.63
N PHE A 49 -7.03 -17.93 18.32
CA PHE A 49 -7.50 -17.57 19.66
C PHE A 49 -8.99 -17.16 19.68
N THR A 50 -9.54 -16.69 18.56
CA THR A 50 -10.97 -16.36 18.40
C THR A 50 -11.87 -17.60 18.53
N GLU A 51 -11.40 -18.79 18.14
CA GLU A 51 -12.12 -20.06 18.35
C GLU A 51 -12.26 -20.42 19.84
N HIS A 52 -11.39 -19.84 20.67
CA HIS A 52 -11.41 -19.96 22.12
C HIS A 52 -11.92 -18.70 22.81
N THR A 53 -12.62 -17.83 22.08
CA THR A 53 -13.23 -16.61 22.63
C THR A 53 -14.75 -16.70 22.52
N ARG A 54 -15.45 -16.55 23.64
CA ARG A 54 -16.92 -16.42 23.62
C ARG A 54 -17.33 -14.96 23.63
N THR A 55 -18.23 -14.58 22.74
CA THR A 55 -18.86 -13.26 22.79
C THR A 55 -19.97 -13.29 23.83
N LEU A 56 -19.89 -12.45 24.85
CA LEU A 56 -20.91 -12.32 25.89
C LEU A 56 -21.98 -11.29 25.50
N ARG A 57 -21.55 -10.19 24.86
CA ARG A 57 -22.43 -9.12 24.39
C ARG A 57 -21.78 -8.38 23.22
N LEU A 58 -22.57 -7.94 22.24
CA LEU A 58 -22.07 -7.15 21.11
C LEU A 58 -22.33 -5.64 21.25
N TYR A 59 -23.50 -5.23 21.71
CA TYR A 59 -23.91 -3.80 21.74
C TYR A 59 -24.29 -3.33 23.14
N PRO A 60 -24.05 -2.04 23.50
CA PRO A 60 -23.40 -0.99 22.70
C PRO A 60 -21.86 -1.10 22.64
N ARG A 61 -21.25 -1.89 23.52
CA ARG A 61 -19.81 -2.25 23.45
C ARG A 61 -19.63 -3.77 23.43
N PRO A 62 -18.77 -4.32 22.56
CA PRO A 62 -18.43 -5.73 22.61
C PRO A 62 -17.83 -6.11 23.97
N VAL A 63 -18.21 -7.28 24.48
CA VAL A 63 -17.63 -7.90 25.66
C VAL A 63 -17.43 -9.37 25.35
N VAL A 64 -16.25 -9.89 25.64
CA VAL A 64 -15.89 -11.28 25.38
C VAL A 64 -15.37 -11.97 26.63
N ALA A 65 -15.34 -13.31 26.59
CA ALA A 65 -14.67 -14.15 27.56
C ALA A 65 -13.66 -15.03 26.82
N PHE A 66 -12.37 -14.72 26.98
CA PHE A 66 -11.30 -15.55 26.45
C PHE A 66 -11.15 -16.81 27.30
N GLN A 67 -11.34 -17.97 26.69
CA GLN A 67 -11.31 -19.26 27.36
C GLN A 67 -9.88 -19.81 27.41
N ILE A 68 -9.05 -19.21 28.26
CA ILE A 68 -7.61 -19.51 28.30
C ILE A 68 -7.27 -21.00 28.45
N ASN A 69 -7.98 -21.73 29.30
CA ASN A 69 -7.71 -23.16 29.51
C ASN A 69 -8.06 -23.99 28.27
N SER A 70 -9.04 -23.56 27.47
CA SER A 70 -9.36 -24.17 26.18
C SER A 70 -8.25 -23.85 25.18
N PHE A 71 -7.86 -22.57 25.10
CA PHE A 71 -6.80 -22.10 24.22
C PHE A 71 -5.46 -22.80 24.48
N LEU A 72 -4.96 -22.83 25.72
CA LEU A 72 -3.67 -23.44 26.05
C LEU A 72 -3.64 -24.95 25.80
N ARG A 73 -4.77 -25.65 25.99
CA ARG A 73 -4.89 -27.09 25.66
C ARG A 73 -4.87 -27.37 24.16
N SER A 74 -5.28 -26.41 23.33
CA SER A 74 -5.21 -26.56 21.86
C SER A 74 -3.78 -26.47 21.31
N ARG A 75 -2.81 -25.98 22.10
CA ARG A 75 -1.46 -25.73 21.62
C ARG A 75 -0.63 -27.02 21.66
N PRO A 76 0.10 -27.36 20.57
CA PRO A 76 1.03 -28.49 20.60
C PRO A 76 2.13 -28.34 21.67
N ARG A 77 2.55 -27.09 21.92
CA ARG A 77 3.53 -26.75 22.95
C ARG A 77 3.20 -25.41 23.59
N ALA A 78 2.75 -25.42 24.83
CA ALA A 78 2.55 -24.21 25.61
C ALA A 78 3.87 -23.78 26.28
N THR A 79 4.52 -22.75 25.73
CA THR A 79 5.76 -22.21 26.30
C THR A 79 5.47 -21.42 27.60
N PRO A 80 6.47 -21.18 28.47
CA PRO A 80 6.30 -20.30 29.63
C PRO A 80 5.84 -18.90 29.23
N PHE A 81 6.40 -18.36 28.14
CA PHE A 81 5.97 -17.10 27.54
C PHE A 81 4.47 -17.12 27.20
N LEU A 82 4.02 -18.13 26.45
CA LEU A 82 2.63 -18.21 26.03
C LEU A 82 1.67 -18.36 27.22
N ASN A 83 2.07 -19.12 28.24
CA ASN A 83 1.31 -19.27 29.47
C ASN A 83 1.09 -17.92 30.18
N LEU A 84 2.12 -17.09 30.27
CA LEU A 84 1.99 -15.77 30.88
C LEU A 84 1.23 -14.81 29.97
N PHE A 85 1.59 -14.75 28.70
CA PHE A 85 1.02 -13.85 27.72
C PHE A 85 -0.49 -14.05 27.55
N ALA A 86 -0.97 -15.29 27.44
CA ALA A 86 -2.38 -15.63 27.29
C ALA A 86 -3.24 -15.24 28.51
N ARG A 87 -2.64 -15.01 29.69
CA ARG A 87 -3.32 -14.57 30.92
C ARG A 87 -3.42 -13.05 31.05
N THR A 88 -2.82 -12.30 30.13
CA THR A 88 -2.83 -10.84 30.20
C THR A 88 -4.14 -10.28 29.70
N GLN A 89 -4.57 -9.14 30.27
CA GLN A 89 -5.73 -8.40 29.79
C GLN A 89 -5.60 -7.98 28.32
N ALA A 90 -4.37 -7.82 27.82
CA ALA A 90 -4.12 -7.46 26.43
C ALA A 90 -4.72 -8.46 25.43
N VAL A 91 -4.74 -9.76 25.77
CA VAL A 91 -5.33 -10.79 24.90
C VAL A 91 -6.84 -10.70 24.87
N GLU A 92 -7.48 -10.40 26.01
CA GLU A 92 -8.92 -10.14 26.05
C GLU A 92 -9.29 -8.89 25.26
N PHE A 93 -8.54 -7.79 25.41
CA PHE A 93 -8.78 -6.58 24.62
C PHE A 93 -8.57 -6.81 23.11
N LEU A 94 -7.56 -7.59 22.74
CA LEU A 94 -7.39 -7.98 21.33
C LEU A 94 -8.57 -8.81 20.85
N ALA A 95 -9.12 -9.70 21.68
CA ALA A 95 -10.28 -10.53 21.36
C ALA A 95 -11.54 -9.69 21.15
N GLU A 96 -11.80 -8.70 22.02
CA GLU A 96 -12.90 -7.75 21.88
C GLU A 96 -12.76 -6.92 20.60
N TRP A 97 -11.57 -6.37 20.34
CA TRP A 97 -11.31 -5.55 19.16
C TRP A 97 -11.42 -6.35 17.86
N SER A 98 -11.02 -7.63 17.89
CA SER A 98 -11.08 -8.52 16.71
C SER A 98 -12.51 -8.85 16.26
N LEU A 99 -13.54 -8.56 17.05
CA LEU A 99 -14.94 -8.67 16.63
C LEU A 99 -15.33 -7.59 15.61
N THR A 100 -14.74 -6.39 15.74
CA THR A 100 -15.00 -5.25 14.86
C THR A 100 -13.70 -4.51 14.54
N PRO A 101 -12.77 -5.14 13.81
CA PRO A 101 -11.47 -4.55 13.55
C PRO A 101 -11.61 -3.37 12.58
N SER A 102 -10.95 -2.25 12.90
CA SER A 102 -10.92 -1.04 12.07
C SER A 102 -9.59 -0.82 11.34
N ASN A 103 -8.60 -1.70 11.58
CA ASN A 103 -7.27 -1.57 11.01
C ASN A 103 -7.16 -2.34 9.68
N MET A 104 -6.81 -1.63 8.61
CA MET A 104 -6.69 -2.21 7.26
C MET A 104 -5.60 -3.28 7.15
N ALA A 105 -4.45 -3.10 7.82
CA ALA A 105 -3.39 -4.10 7.78
C ALA A 105 -3.83 -5.42 8.41
N PHE A 106 -4.53 -5.36 9.55
CA PHE A 106 -5.12 -6.55 10.18
C PHE A 106 -6.11 -7.26 9.26
N LEU A 107 -7.07 -6.51 8.69
CA LEU A 107 -8.07 -7.05 7.77
C LEU A 107 -7.44 -7.73 6.54
N ARG A 108 -6.48 -7.04 5.90
CA ARG A 108 -5.80 -7.52 4.68
C ARG A 108 -4.95 -8.76 4.95
N VAL A 109 -4.17 -8.75 6.03
CA VAL A 109 -3.34 -9.90 6.42
C VAL A 109 -4.19 -11.13 6.69
N ASN A 110 -5.37 -10.98 7.31
CA ASN A 110 -6.30 -12.09 7.55
C ASN A 110 -6.92 -12.65 6.25
N THR A 111 -6.87 -11.91 5.15
CA THR A 111 -7.24 -12.39 3.80
C THR A 111 -6.05 -12.85 2.95
N GLY A 112 -4.85 -12.93 3.54
CA GLY A 112 -3.63 -13.36 2.84
C GLY A 112 -2.95 -12.27 2.01
N VAL A 113 -3.36 -11.01 2.15
CA VAL A 113 -2.72 -9.87 1.46
C VAL A 113 -1.58 -9.33 2.33
N PHE A 114 -0.38 -9.29 1.77
CA PHE A 114 0.84 -8.81 2.43
C PHE A 114 1.55 -7.67 1.69
N ASP A 115 1.10 -7.36 0.47
CA ASP A 115 1.70 -6.33 -0.37
C ASP A 115 1.43 -4.93 0.22
N PRO A 116 2.48 -4.14 0.53
CA PRO A 116 2.33 -2.79 1.04
C PRO A 116 1.45 -1.88 0.17
N THR A 117 1.46 -2.07 -1.16
CA THR A 117 0.66 -1.25 -2.08
C THR A 117 -0.85 -1.49 -1.94
N LEU A 118 -1.24 -2.71 -1.52
CA LEU A 118 -2.64 -3.11 -1.33
C LEU A 118 -3.16 -2.87 0.10
N ILE A 119 -2.24 -2.74 1.06
CA ILE A 119 -2.52 -2.49 2.47
C ILE A 119 -2.51 -1.00 2.78
N GLY A 120 -1.62 -0.28 2.11
CA GLY A 120 -1.39 1.12 2.35
C GLY A 120 -2.52 2.03 1.84
N ASP A 121 -2.66 3.18 2.49
CA ASP A 121 -3.66 4.23 2.27
C ASP A 121 -3.14 5.52 1.60
N LYS A 122 -1.81 5.65 1.41
CA LYS A 122 -1.19 6.82 0.76
C LYS A 122 -1.39 6.80 -0.75
N SER A 123 -1.60 8.01 -1.30
CA SER A 123 -1.85 8.24 -2.73
C SER A 123 -0.81 7.61 -3.65
N LYS A 124 0.47 7.61 -3.27
CA LYS A 124 1.54 7.02 -4.07
C LYS A 124 1.32 5.53 -4.46
N TRP A 125 0.53 4.79 -3.68
CA TRP A 125 0.26 3.38 -3.93
C TRP A 125 -0.84 3.12 -4.96
N TYR A 126 -1.70 4.10 -5.23
CA TYR A 126 -2.79 3.98 -6.21
C TYR A 126 -2.83 5.13 -7.24
N ALA A 127 -2.00 6.15 -7.12
CA ALA A 127 -2.02 7.31 -8.03
C ALA A 127 -1.80 6.91 -9.49
N HIS A 128 -1.00 5.86 -9.73
CA HIS A 128 -0.73 5.35 -11.07
C HIS A 128 -1.91 4.57 -11.69
N THR A 129 -2.94 4.22 -10.89
CA THR A 129 -4.15 3.55 -11.37
C THR A 129 -5.32 4.52 -11.59
N LEU A 130 -5.18 5.78 -11.17
CA LEU A 130 -6.20 6.81 -11.32
C LEU A 130 -6.06 7.56 -12.64
N GLU A 131 -7.19 7.87 -13.27
CA GLU A 131 -7.23 8.76 -14.43
C GLU A 131 -7.07 10.23 -13.97
N PRO A 132 -6.08 10.98 -14.49
CA PRO A 132 -5.93 12.39 -14.16
C PRO A 132 -7.08 13.22 -14.73
N ILE A 133 -7.80 13.93 -13.86
CA ILE A 133 -8.84 14.89 -14.29
C ILE A 133 -8.23 16.29 -14.35
N GLY A 134 -8.03 16.78 -15.58
CA GLY A 134 -7.55 18.14 -15.81
C GLY A 134 -8.69 19.15 -15.73
N PHE A 135 -8.51 20.20 -14.93
CA PHE A 135 -9.44 21.34 -14.88
C PHE A 135 -8.71 22.61 -15.32
N ARG A 136 -9.40 23.41 -16.15
CA ARG A 136 -8.87 24.69 -16.60
C ARG A 136 -9.04 25.73 -15.48
N VAL A 137 -7.94 26.15 -14.85
CA VAL A 137 -7.95 27.09 -13.71
C VAL A 137 -7.94 28.57 -14.16
N TRP A 138 -7.65 28.83 -15.43
CA TRP A 138 -7.54 30.19 -15.98
C TRP A 138 -8.63 30.49 -17.00
N SER A 139 -9.16 31.72 -16.95
CA SER A 139 -10.07 32.24 -17.97
C SER A 139 -9.33 32.53 -19.29
N ASP A 140 -10.07 32.49 -20.40
CA ASP A 140 -9.60 33.06 -21.66
C ASP A 140 -9.36 34.57 -21.47
N GLY A 141 -8.10 34.99 -21.61
CA GLY A 141 -7.66 36.38 -21.40
C GLY A 141 -6.94 36.66 -20.08
N SER A 142 -6.79 35.69 -19.17
CA SER A 142 -5.98 35.92 -17.96
C SER A 142 -4.49 36.06 -18.30
N SER A 143 -3.79 36.90 -17.54
CA SER A 143 -2.34 37.07 -17.64
C SER A 143 -1.59 35.75 -17.42
N LEU A 144 -2.04 34.93 -16.45
CA LEU A 144 -1.49 33.61 -16.18
C LEU A 144 -1.62 32.66 -17.38
N GLY A 145 -2.77 32.66 -18.06
CA GLY A 145 -2.98 31.85 -19.25
C GLY A 145 -2.07 32.29 -20.41
N ALA A 146 -1.81 33.59 -20.55
CA ALA A 146 -0.86 34.11 -21.54
C ALA A 146 0.59 33.71 -21.22
N THR A 147 1.01 33.83 -19.95
CA THR A 147 2.35 33.42 -19.50
C THR A 147 2.58 31.94 -19.70
N LEU A 148 1.63 31.07 -19.31
CA LEU A 148 1.78 29.62 -19.43
C LEU A 148 1.93 29.16 -20.89
N ARG A 149 1.15 29.75 -21.81
CA ARG A 149 1.27 29.48 -23.26
C ARG A 149 2.61 29.93 -23.82
N ALA A 150 3.12 31.06 -23.37
CA ALA A 150 4.45 31.53 -23.76
C ALA A 150 5.55 30.59 -23.24
N SER A 151 5.40 30.02 -22.03
CA SER A 151 6.37 29.07 -21.46
C SER A 151 6.43 27.76 -22.26
N THR A 152 5.29 27.26 -22.75
CA THR A 152 5.24 25.98 -23.50
C THR A 152 5.85 26.07 -24.90
N GLN A 153 5.93 27.27 -25.48
CA GLN A 153 6.52 27.46 -26.81
C GLN A 153 8.06 27.48 -26.83
N VAL A 154 8.71 27.67 -25.67
CA VAL A 154 10.18 27.73 -25.58
C VAL A 154 10.83 26.34 -25.65
N ASP A 155 10.11 25.27 -25.30
CA ASP A 155 10.66 23.91 -25.24
C ASP A 155 10.59 23.11 -26.55
N ASN A 156 10.01 23.66 -27.62
CA ASN A 156 10.01 23.04 -28.96
C ASN A 156 10.88 23.86 -29.93
N PRO A 157 12.17 23.51 -30.13
CA PRO A 157 12.97 24.17 -31.15
C PRO A 157 12.39 23.84 -32.54
N PRO A 158 12.18 24.84 -33.42
CA PRO A 158 11.66 24.60 -34.75
C PRO A 158 12.68 23.81 -35.57
N THR A 159 12.30 22.60 -35.97
CA THR A 159 13.01 21.86 -37.02
C THR A 159 12.72 22.55 -38.35
N GLY A 160 13.59 23.49 -38.72
CA GLY A 160 13.53 24.21 -39.98
C GLY A 160 14.80 23.99 -40.80
N THR A 161 14.89 22.85 -41.48
CA THR A 161 15.85 22.69 -42.59
C THR A 161 15.30 23.39 -43.83
N SER A 162 16.03 24.36 -44.37
CA SER A 162 16.05 24.69 -45.81
C SER A 162 17.29 25.56 -46.14
N ARG A 163 18.24 24.96 -46.88
CA ARG A 163 19.23 25.61 -47.77
C ARG A 163 18.48 26.46 -48.81
N ALA A 164 19.00 27.45 -49.55
CA ALA A 164 20.30 28.02 -49.89
C ALA A 164 20.02 29.54 -50.17
N THR A 165 20.96 30.46 -50.36
CA THR A 165 21.91 30.60 -51.48
C THR A 165 22.69 31.91 -51.21
N GLY A 166 24.00 31.95 -51.42
CA GLY A 166 24.81 33.16 -51.20
C GLY A 166 24.69 34.20 -52.31
N CYS A 167 25.24 35.40 -52.07
CA CYS A 167 26.18 36.04 -52.99
C CYS A 167 26.78 37.32 -52.36
N ILE A 168 28.10 37.46 -52.59
CA ILE A 168 29.04 38.60 -52.46
C ILE A 168 29.26 39.22 -51.07
#